data_AF-A0AAN7FSJ4-F1
#
_entry.id   AF-A0AAN7FSJ4-F1
#
_cell.length_a   1.000
_cell.length_b   1.000
_cell.length_c   1.000
_cell.angle_alpha   90.00
_cell.angle_beta   90.00
_cell.angle_gamma   90.00
#
_symmetry.space_group_name_H-M   'P 1'
#
loop_
_entity.id
_entity.type
_entity.pdbx_description
1 polymer ?
#
loop_
_entity_poly.entity_id
_entity_poly.type
_entity_poly.pdbx_seq_one_letter_code
_entity_poly.pdbx_strand_id
1 'polypeptide(L)'
;MDAIFHAIHAQSKVDGLDTPLVGYIARETPEGKLLELCTEKLKNANFQLGDITGGLSNLFAVKDKDEIMCVKKAVYSSTHVIKKVVVPKLENVIDEEKKVSHSALMDETEKAILEPTRAGVRLKAENIDICYPPIF
;
A
#
# COMPACT_ATOMS: atom_id res chain seq x y z
N MET A 1 10.01 -22.62 15.17
CA MET A 1 9.27 -21.54 15.84
C MET A 1 9.23 -21.76 17.34
N ASP A 2 8.90 -22.97 17.81
CA ASP A 2 8.80 -23.27 19.25
C ASP A 2 10.12 -23.02 20.01
N ALA A 3 11.28 -23.37 19.42
CA ALA A 3 12.59 -23.02 19.97
C ALA A 3 12.84 -21.51 20.10
N ILE A 4 12.30 -20.71 19.18
CA ILE A 4 12.41 -19.24 19.20
C ILE A 4 11.55 -18.70 20.34
N PHE A 5 10.32 -19.17 20.48
CA PHE A 5 9.42 -18.73 21.55
C PHE A 5 9.95 -19.10 22.93
N HIS A 6 10.51 -20.29 23.10
CA HIS A 6 11.20 -20.68 24.33
C HIS A 6 12.39 -19.76 24.65
N ALA A 7 13.18 -19.37 23.65
CA ALA A 7 14.28 -18.43 23.85
C ALA A 7 13.79 -17.04 24.28
N ILE A 8 12.71 -16.52 23.67
CA ILE A 8 12.10 -15.23 24.04
C ILE A 8 11.59 -15.27 25.49
N HIS A 9 10.89 -16.34 25.87
CA HIS A 9 10.42 -16.53 27.25
C HIS A 9 11.56 -16.66 28.25
N ALA A 10 12.63 -17.37 27.88
CA ALA A 10 13.83 -17.49 28.73
C ALA A 10 14.49 -16.13 28.96
N GLN A 11 14.62 -15.31 27.91
CA GLN A 11 15.19 -13.97 28.01
C GLN A 11 14.31 -13.02 28.83
N SER A 12 13.00 -13.01 28.61
CA SER A 12 12.06 -12.16 29.38
C SER A 12 12.15 -12.42 30.88
N LYS A 13 12.33 -13.68 31.29
CA LYS A 13 12.53 -14.05 32.70
C LYS A 13 13.82 -13.49 33.29
N VAL A 14 14.89 -13.40 32.50
CA VAL A 14 16.15 -12.76 32.92
C VAL A 14 15.95 -11.27 33.14
N ASP A 15 15.12 -10.63 32.31
CA ASP A 15 14.83 -9.19 32.35
C ASP A 15 13.77 -8.82 33.41
N GLY A 16 13.27 -9.79 34.20
CA GLY A 16 12.29 -9.58 35.26
C GLY A 16 10.85 -9.34 34.77
N LEU A 17 10.55 -9.62 33.50
CA LEU A 17 9.20 -9.59 32.96
C LEU A 17 8.57 -10.99 32.96
N ASP A 18 7.41 -11.12 33.62
CA ASP A 18 6.66 -12.37 33.71
C ASP A 18 6.07 -12.83 32.37
N THR A 19 5.73 -11.90 31.47
CA THR A 19 5.17 -12.22 30.15
C THR A 19 5.79 -11.32 29.07
N PRO A 20 6.44 -11.89 28.04
CA PRO A 20 6.99 -11.09 26.95
C PRO A 20 5.89 -10.39 26.15
N LEU A 21 6.12 -9.12 25.83
CA LEU A 21 5.26 -8.31 24.95
C LEU A 21 5.76 -8.39 23.50
N VAL A 22 4.88 -8.78 22.58
CA VAL A 22 5.15 -8.84 21.14
C VAL A 22 4.28 -7.83 20.41
N GLY A 23 4.92 -6.93 19.67
CA GLY A 23 4.25 -5.96 18.81
C GLY A 23 3.76 -6.59 17.50
N TYR A 24 2.52 -6.32 17.09
CA TYR A 24 1.96 -6.76 15.82
C TYR A 24 1.00 -5.72 15.23
N ILE A 25 0.64 -5.86 13.95
CA ILE A 25 -0.34 -4.99 13.30
C ILE A 25 -1.72 -5.63 13.46
N ALA A 26 -2.53 -5.12 14.38
CA ALA A 26 -3.76 -5.81 14.81
C ALA A 26 -4.85 -5.93 13.73
N ARG A 27 -4.80 -5.08 12.71
CA ARG A 27 -5.79 -5.01 11.63
C ARG A 27 -5.43 -5.85 10.41
N GLU A 28 -4.22 -6.41 10.35
CA GLU A 28 -3.81 -7.26 9.23
C GLU A 28 -4.45 -8.65 9.34
N THR A 29 -5.09 -9.08 8.26
CA THR A 29 -5.60 -10.45 8.13
C THR A 29 -4.46 -11.33 7.61
N PRO A 30 -4.09 -12.41 8.32
CA PRO A 30 -3.09 -13.35 7.83
C PRO A 30 -3.61 -14.02 6.56
N GLU A 31 -2.88 -13.88 5.46
CA GLU A 31 -3.23 -14.51 4.18
C GLU A 31 -2.17 -15.55 3.79
N GLY A 32 -2.62 -16.79 3.59
CA GLY A 32 -1.79 -17.89 3.14
C GLY A 32 -1.20 -18.72 4.30
N LYS A 33 -0.91 -19.99 3.97
CA LYS A 33 -0.56 -21.05 4.94
C LYS A 33 0.55 -20.69 5.93
N LEU A 34 1.55 -19.90 5.49
CA LEU A 34 2.66 -19.51 6.34
C LEU A 34 2.23 -18.52 7.42
N LEU A 35 1.50 -17.46 7.04
CA LEU A 35 1.05 -16.42 7.96
C LEU A 35 -0.04 -16.91 8.90
N GLU A 36 -0.94 -17.76 8.40
CA GLU A 36 -1.96 -18.45 9.20
C GLU A 36 -1.31 -19.29 10.31
N LEU A 37 -0.34 -20.16 9.95
CA LEU A 37 0.38 -21.00 10.92
C LEU A 37 1.21 -20.18 11.92
N CYS A 38 1.89 -19.13 11.45
CA CYS A 38 2.61 -18.20 12.32
C CYS A 38 1.67 -17.56 13.34
N THR A 39 0.52 -17.05 12.88
CA THR A 39 -0.46 -16.37 13.73
C THR A 39 -1.08 -17.32 14.76
N GLU A 40 -1.42 -18.54 14.34
CA GLU A 40 -1.92 -19.58 15.24
C GLU A 40 -0.89 -19.90 16.34
N LYS A 41 0.36 -20.15 15.95
CA LYS A 41 1.45 -20.43 16.89
C LYS A 41 1.70 -19.26 17.84
N LEU A 42 1.65 -18.01 17.35
CA LEU A 42 1.84 -16.81 18.15
C LEU A 42 0.74 -16.65 19.21
N LYS A 43 -0.53 -16.87 18.84
CA LYS A 43 -1.67 -16.84 19.77
C LYS A 43 -1.57 -17.90 20.87
N ASN A 44 -1.02 -19.07 20.53
CA ASN A 44 -0.85 -20.18 21.48
C ASN A 44 0.43 -20.08 22.33
N ALA A 45 1.29 -19.09 22.11
CA ALA A 45 2.61 -18.99 22.74
C ALA A 45 2.64 -18.19 24.06
N ASN A 46 1.48 -17.82 24.62
CA ASN A 46 1.36 -17.05 25.87
C ASN A 46 2.16 -15.73 25.87
N PHE A 47 2.16 -15.01 24.75
CA PHE A 47 2.69 -13.64 24.69
C PHE A 47 1.59 -12.63 25.00
N GLN A 48 1.98 -11.49 25.56
CA GLN A 48 1.13 -10.30 25.51
C GLN A 48 1.26 -9.71 24.11
N LEU A 49 0.16 -9.46 23.42
CA LEU A 49 0.17 -8.87 22.07
C LEU A 49 -0.20 -7.39 22.15
N GLY A 50 0.65 -6.52 21.60
CA GLY A 50 0.43 -5.07 21.54
C GLY A 50 0.30 -4.59 20.10
N ASP A 51 -0.72 -3.79 19.81
CA ASP A 51 -0.87 -3.18 18.48
C ASP A 51 0.18 -2.07 18.29
N ILE A 52 1.03 -2.21 17.27
CA ILE A 52 2.07 -1.24 16.93
C ILE A 52 1.71 -0.35 15.73
N THR A 53 0.49 -0.47 15.19
CA THR A 53 0.04 0.28 14.00
C THR A 53 0.25 1.80 14.15
N GLY A 54 -0.11 2.36 15.31
CA GLY A 54 0.07 3.79 15.59
C GLY A 54 1.55 4.20 15.64
N GLY A 55 2.41 3.34 16.17
CA GLY A 55 3.86 3.58 16.24
C GLY A 55 4.49 3.60 14.85
N LEU A 56 4.16 2.63 13.99
CA LEU A 56 4.62 2.58 12.60
C LEU A 56 4.09 3.77 11.78
N SER A 57 2.83 4.16 11.98
CA SER A 57 2.25 5.35 11.33
C SER A 57 3.06 6.62 11.66
N ASN A 58 3.39 6.83 12.94
CA ASN A 58 4.22 7.97 13.37
C ASN A 58 5.64 7.86 12.82
N LEU A 59 6.23 6.66 12.80
CA LEU A 59 7.57 6.42 12.26
C LEU A 59 7.65 6.77 10.76
N PHE A 60 6.65 6.38 9.98
CA PHE A 60 6.59 6.63 8.55
C PHE A 60 6.02 8.01 8.19
N ALA A 61 5.60 8.84 9.17
CA ALA A 61 4.96 10.11 8.89
C ALA A 61 5.90 11.11 8.19
N VAL A 62 7.14 11.23 8.68
CA VAL A 62 8.15 12.12 8.11
C VAL A 62 8.88 11.40 6.99
N LYS A 63 8.80 11.97 5.78
CA LYS A 63 9.45 11.43 4.59
C LYS A 63 10.84 12.00 4.39
N ASP A 64 11.78 11.16 3.99
CA ASP A 64 13.10 11.60 3.55
C ASP A 64 13.06 12.21 2.14
N LYS A 65 14.23 12.65 1.65
CA LYS A 65 14.33 13.34 0.35
C LYS A 65 13.98 12.42 -0.83
N ASP A 66 14.31 11.14 -0.74
CA ASP A 66 14.11 10.16 -1.81
C ASP A 66 12.64 9.73 -1.85
N GLU A 67 12.02 9.51 -0.69
CA GLU A 67 10.58 9.26 -0.58
C GLU A 67 9.76 10.45 -1.09
N ILE A 68 10.13 11.68 -0.72
CA ILE A 68 9.50 12.90 -1.24
C ILE A 68 9.64 12.96 -2.78
N MET A 69 10.78 12.57 -3.31
CA MET A 69 11.01 12.53 -4.76
C MET A 69 10.09 11.51 -5.45
N CYS A 70 9.90 10.33 -4.85
CA CYS A 70 8.96 9.33 -5.35
C CYS A 70 7.52 9.86 -5.36
N VAL A 71 7.07 10.50 -4.27
CA VAL A 71 5.74 11.12 -4.20
C VAL A 71 5.58 12.21 -5.27
N LYS A 72 6.57 13.07 -5.47
CA LYS A 72 6.55 14.09 -6.53
C LYS A 72 6.44 13.50 -7.93
N LYS A 73 7.14 12.39 -8.20
CA LYS A 73 7.04 11.67 -9.49
C LYS A 73 5.66 11.04 -9.68
N ALA A 74 5.07 10.47 -8.62
CA ALA A 74 3.70 9.96 -8.66
C ALA A 74 2.69 11.08 -8.98
N VAL A 75 2.77 12.21 -8.27
CA VAL A 75 1.92 13.40 -8.53
C VAL A 75 2.11 13.93 -9.94
N TYR A 76 3.36 13.98 -10.44
CA TYR A 76 3.65 14.37 -11.81
C TYR A 76 2.93 13.46 -12.81
N SER A 77 3.01 12.14 -12.63
CA SER A 77 2.32 11.16 -13.47
C SER A 77 0.80 11.36 -13.46
N SER A 78 0.17 11.36 -12.27
CA SER A 78 -1.29 11.51 -12.14
C SER A 78 -1.80 12.83 -12.73
N THR A 79 -1.08 13.94 -12.52
CA THR A 79 -1.43 15.25 -13.08
C THR A 79 -1.36 15.25 -14.61
N HIS A 80 -0.38 14.57 -15.19
CA HIS A 80 -0.24 14.48 -16.65
C HIS A 80 -1.34 13.61 -17.24
N VAL A 81 -1.66 12.46 -16.64
CA VAL A 81 -2.78 11.63 -17.08
C VAL A 81 -4.09 12.42 -17.07
N ILE A 82 -4.38 13.15 -16.00
CA ILE A 82 -5.57 14.00 -15.93
C ILE A 82 -5.56 15.04 -17.07
N LYS A 83 -4.48 15.82 -17.21
CA LYS A 83 -4.43 16.95 -18.16
C LYS A 83 -4.33 16.53 -19.62
N LYS A 84 -3.68 15.42 -19.93
CA LYS A 84 -3.33 15.01 -21.30
C LYS A 84 -4.19 13.88 -21.83
N VAL A 85 -4.85 13.13 -20.96
CA VAL A 85 -5.69 11.99 -21.36
C VAL A 85 -7.13 12.21 -20.93
N VAL A 86 -7.38 12.39 -19.62
CA VAL A 86 -8.75 12.45 -19.09
C VAL A 86 -9.51 13.68 -19.58
N VAL A 87 -8.94 14.88 -19.43
CA VAL A 87 -9.59 16.13 -19.84
C VAL A 87 -9.90 16.15 -21.34
N PRO A 88 -8.94 15.88 -22.25
CA PRO A 88 -9.26 15.83 -23.68
C PRO A 88 -10.27 14.75 -24.04
N LYS A 89 -10.27 13.61 -23.32
CA LYS A 89 -11.25 12.56 -23.56
C LYS A 89 -12.67 13.02 -23.19
N LEU A 90 -12.82 13.66 -22.03
CA LEU A 90 -14.11 14.19 -21.58
C LEU A 90 -14.62 15.30 -22.52
N GLU A 91 -13.75 16.21 -22.94
CA GLU A 91 -14.08 17.26 -23.93
C GLU A 91 -14.62 16.63 -25.22
N ASN A 92 -13.92 15.66 -25.81
CA ASN A 92 -14.38 14.97 -27.02
C ASN A 92 -15.69 14.19 -26.83
N VAL A 93 -15.92 13.61 -25.65
CA VAL A 93 -17.17 12.89 -25.36
C VAL A 93 -18.35 13.86 -25.31
N ILE A 94 -18.15 15.04 -24.74
CA ILE A 94 -19.16 16.09 -24.66
C ILE A 94 -19.41 16.70 -26.05
N ASP A 95 -18.35 17.09 -26.74
CA ASP A 95 -18.44 17.76 -28.05
C ASP A 95 -19.11 16.90 -29.12
N GLU A 96 -18.89 15.58 -29.09
CA GLU A 96 -19.50 14.62 -30.02
C GLU A 96 -20.77 13.95 -29.45
N GLU A 97 -21.25 14.39 -28.29
CA GLU A 97 -22.42 13.81 -27.58
C GLU A 97 -22.36 12.27 -27.46
N LYS A 98 -21.16 11.73 -27.23
CA LYS A 98 -20.93 10.29 -27.16
C LYS A 98 -21.51 9.72 -25.86
N LYS A 99 -22.20 8.59 -25.98
CA LYS A 99 -22.59 7.79 -24.81
C LYS A 99 -21.42 6.91 -24.36
N VAL A 100 -20.83 7.22 -23.21
CA VAL A 100 -19.73 6.46 -22.59
C VAL A 100 -20.07 6.15 -21.13
N SER A 101 -19.76 4.94 -20.65
CA SER A 101 -19.94 4.58 -19.25
C SER A 101 -18.76 5.06 -18.38
N HIS A 102 -19.02 5.28 -17.10
CA HIS A 102 -17.96 5.64 -16.15
C HIS A 102 -16.89 4.54 -16.05
N SER A 103 -17.29 3.26 -16.13
CA SER A 103 -16.35 2.13 -16.18
C SER A 103 -15.41 2.17 -17.39
N ALA A 104 -15.89 2.61 -18.56
CA ALA A 104 -15.04 2.72 -19.74
C ALA A 104 -14.00 3.85 -19.60
N LEU A 105 -14.37 4.98 -18.97
CA LEU A 105 -13.45 6.06 -18.65
C LEU A 105 -12.42 5.64 -17.59
N MET A 106 -12.84 4.85 -16.60
CA MET A 106 -11.96 4.23 -15.62
C MET A 106 -10.91 3.35 -16.31
N ASP A 107 -11.33 2.38 -17.13
CA ASP A 107 -10.42 1.45 -17.83
C ASP A 107 -9.40 2.17 -18.72
N GLU A 108 -9.84 3.23 -19.41
CA GLU A 108 -8.97 4.05 -20.26
C GLU A 108 -7.96 4.86 -19.43
N THR A 109 -8.39 5.39 -18.29
CA THR A 109 -7.54 6.15 -17.36
C THR A 109 -6.51 5.23 -16.70
N GLU A 110 -6.91 4.03 -16.28
CA GLU A 110 -6.02 3.02 -15.72
C GLU A 110 -4.90 2.65 -16.70
N LYS A 111 -5.26 2.35 -17.96
CA LYS A 111 -4.27 2.08 -19.02
C LYS A 111 -3.32 3.25 -19.24
N ALA A 112 -3.81 4.49 -19.14
CA ALA A 112 -2.96 5.68 -19.29
C ALA A 112 -2.01 5.90 -18.11
N ILE A 113 -2.37 5.45 -16.90
CA ILE A 113 -1.47 5.46 -15.73
C ILE A 113 -0.37 4.40 -15.91
N LEU A 114 -0.75 3.16 -16.25
CA LEU A 114 0.18 2.04 -16.42
C LEU A 114 1.11 2.22 -17.65
N GLU A 115 0.67 2.98 -18.65
CA GLU A 115 1.47 3.36 -19.82
C GLU A 115 1.81 4.86 -19.81
N PRO A 116 2.79 5.31 -19.00
CA PRO A 116 3.07 6.74 -18.76
C PRO A 116 3.42 7.52 -20.03
N THR A 117 3.90 6.85 -21.07
CA THR A 117 4.20 7.45 -22.37
C THR A 117 2.95 8.02 -23.05
N ARG A 118 1.76 7.46 -22.81
CA ARG A 118 0.47 8.00 -23.30
C ARG A 118 0.17 9.38 -22.77
N ALA A 119 0.60 9.66 -21.55
CA ALA A 119 0.47 10.97 -20.91
C ALA A 119 1.69 11.89 -21.13
N GLY A 120 2.66 11.46 -21.96
CA GLY A 120 3.91 12.19 -22.20
C GLY A 120 4.88 12.17 -21.00
N VAL A 121 4.70 11.23 -20.08
CA VAL A 121 5.53 11.08 -18.87
C VAL A 121 6.70 10.13 -19.14
N ARG A 122 7.92 10.56 -18.80
CA ARG A 122 9.16 9.77 -18.96
C ARG A 122 9.56 9.11 -17.65
N LEU A 123 8.71 8.21 -17.16
CA LEU A 123 8.98 7.37 -16.00
C LEU A 123 8.98 5.90 -16.44
N LYS A 124 9.69 5.04 -15.70
CA LYS A 124 9.72 3.60 -16.00
C LYS A 124 8.38 2.98 -15.61
N ALA A 125 7.73 2.30 -16.54
CA ALA A 125 6.42 1.67 -16.32
C ALA A 125 6.45 0.64 -15.19
N GLU A 126 7.57 -0.08 -15.01
CA GLU A 126 7.77 -1.05 -13.91
C GLU A 126 7.64 -0.47 -12.50
N ASN A 127 7.75 0.85 -12.35
CA ASN A 127 7.67 1.57 -11.07
C ASN A 127 6.35 2.34 -10.92
N ILE A 128 5.36 2.10 -11.79
CA ILE A 128 4.08 2.79 -11.77
C ILE A 128 2.97 1.76 -11.61
N ASP A 129 2.06 2.05 -10.69
CA ASP A 129 0.82 1.31 -10.51
C ASP A 129 -0.30 2.29 -10.14
N ILE A 130 -1.54 1.84 -10.23
CA ILE A 130 -2.71 2.59 -9.75
C ILE A 130 -2.82 2.48 -8.22
N CYS A 131 -3.20 3.56 -7.56
CA CYS A 131 -3.51 3.50 -6.12
C CYS A 131 -4.88 2.85 -5.87
N TYR A 132 -5.80 3.03 -6.82
CA TYR A 132 -7.17 2.52 -6.80
C TYR A 132 -7.76 2.65 -8.23
N PRO A 133 -8.82 1.90 -8.57
CA PRO A 133 -9.53 2.06 -9.84
C PRO A 133 -10.08 3.50 -9.99
N PRO A 134 -9.73 4.24 -11.05
CA PRO A 134 -10.16 5.64 -11.22
C PRO A 134 -11.68 5.84 -11.10
N ILE A 135 -12.09 6.90 -10.40
CA ILE A 135 -13.51 7.16 -10.11
C ILE A 135 -14.02 8.25 -11.05
N PHE A 136 -15.10 7.94 -11.78
CA PHE A 136 -15.83 8.83 -12.69
C PHE A 136 -17.33 8.83 -12.34
#